data_AF-A0A349FVQ5-F1
#
_entry.id   AF-A0A349FVQ5-F1
#
_cell.length_a   1.000
_cell.length_b   1.000
_cell.length_c   1.000
_cell.angle_alpha   90.00
_cell.angle_beta   90.00
_cell.angle_gamma   90.00
#
_symmetry.space_group_name_H-M   'P 1'
#
loop_
_entity.id
_entity.type
_entity.pdbx_description
1 polymer ?
#
loop_
_entity_poly.entity_id
_entity_poly.type
_entity_poly.pdbx_seq_one_letter_code
_entity_poly.pdbx_strand_id
1 'polypeptide(L)'
;MSTRSLNKVQLIGNLTRDPELKYTPSGTGVCTFGLATNREWTDSSGQKQEGAEFHRIVAWGKLGEICSQLMSKGRKVYVEGRLQTRAWKSQDGADRQVTEVVIDEMILLDSPKGDRPEGGYETHYSSDEAVSPIADVTAAEEVFNPEKEEDKTEKKSKKEEVVEESDEIPF
;
A
#
# COMPACT_ATOMS: atom_id res chain seq x y z
N MET A 1 7.96 24.31 21.67
CA MET A 1 6.78 23.49 21.32
C MET A 1 6.74 23.36 19.82
N SER A 2 6.51 22.16 19.28
CA SER A 2 6.20 21.99 17.85
C SER A 2 4.70 21.93 17.65
N THR A 3 4.12 22.81 16.84
CA THR A 3 2.72 22.75 16.43
C THR A 3 2.50 21.59 15.47
N ARG A 4 1.37 20.89 15.58
CA ARG A 4 1.00 19.84 14.62
C ARG A 4 0.79 20.47 13.24
N SER A 5 1.58 20.06 12.26
CA SER A 5 1.46 20.44 10.84
C SER A 5 1.01 19.24 10.00
N LEU A 6 0.50 19.51 8.80
CA LEU A 6 0.16 18.49 7.81
C LEU A 6 1.27 18.41 6.75
N ASN A 7 1.75 17.20 6.50
CA ASN A 7 2.61 16.86 5.36
C ASN A 7 2.07 15.54 4.80
N LYS A 8 1.30 15.65 3.70
CA LYS A 8 0.64 14.53 3.03
C LYS A 8 0.86 14.66 1.52
N VAL A 9 1.19 13.53 0.91
CA VAL A 9 1.43 13.35 -0.53
C VAL A 9 0.54 12.21 -0.98
N GLN A 10 -0.18 12.40 -2.08
CA GLN A 10 -0.97 11.35 -2.74
C GLN A 10 -0.62 11.40 -4.22
N LEU A 11 -0.19 10.28 -4.79
CA LEU A 11 0.25 10.19 -6.19
C LEU A 11 -0.37 8.96 -6.86
N ILE A 12 -0.80 9.12 -8.11
CA ILE A 12 -1.14 8.02 -9.01
C ILE A 12 -0.20 8.10 -10.21
N GLY A 13 0.51 7.01 -10.49
CA GLY A 13 1.52 7.00 -11.55
C GLY A 13 1.96 5.60 -11.93
N ASN A 14 2.98 5.54 -12.80
CA ASN A 14 3.54 4.29 -13.30
C ASN A 14 5.00 4.12 -12.86
N LEU A 15 5.40 2.90 -12.48
CA LEU A 15 6.77 2.61 -12.07
C LEU A 15 7.76 2.77 -13.23
N THR A 16 8.82 3.58 -13.04
CA THR A 16 9.81 3.86 -14.09
C THR A 16 10.94 2.83 -14.15
N ARG A 17 11.17 2.13 -13.05
CA ARG A 17 12.07 0.97 -12.90
C ARG A 17 11.51 0.02 -11.85
N ASP A 18 12.01 -1.21 -11.83
CA ASP A 18 11.63 -2.22 -10.84
C ASP A 18 12.06 -1.82 -9.42
N PRO A 19 11.40 -2.31 -8.36
CA PRO A 19 11.62 -1.82 -7.00
C PRO A 19 12.91 -2.39 -6.38
N GLU A 20 13.81 -1.51 -5.95
CA GLU A 20 15.07 -1.90 -5.30
C GLU A 20 14.86 -2.15 -3.81
N LEU A 21 14.73 -3.41 -3.37
CA LEU A 21 14.75 -3.77 -1.94
C LEU A 21 16.19 -3.86 -1.42
N LYS A 22 16.47 -3.21 -0.29
CA LYS A 22 17.74 -3.27 0.46
C LYS A 22 17.41 -3.35 1.96
N TYR A 23 18.23 -4.03 2.75
CA TYR A 23 18.04 -4.11 4.21
C TYR A 23 18.99 -3.16 4.93
N THR A 24 18.52 -2.53 6.02
CA THR A 24 19.38 -1.76 6.92
C THR A 24 20.23 -2.69 7.80
N PRO A 25 21.30 -2.20 8.46
CA PRO A 25 22.02 -2.96 9.49
C PRO A 25 21.12 -3.44 10.65
N SER A 26 19.98 -2.77 10.87
CA SER A 26 18.94 -3.15 11.84
C SER A 26 17.94 -4.18 11.29
N GLY A 27 18.23 -4.83 10.16
CA GLY A 27 17.38 -5.85 9.54
C GLY A 27 16.07 -5.32 8.91
N THR A 28 15.84 -4.01 8.90
CA THR A 28 14.60 -3.44 8.35
C THR A 28 14.68 -3.34 6.82
N GLY A 29 13.72 -3.91 6.10
CA GLY A 29 13.60 -3.74 4.66
C GLY A 29 13.33 -2.29 4.26
N VAL A 30 13.95 -1.85 3.16
CA VAL A 30 13.75 -0.52 2.56
C VAL A 30 13.68 -0.71 1.05
N CYS A 31 12.52 -0.43 0.47
CA CYS A 31 12.30 -0.51 -0.97
C CYS A 31 12.30 0.89 -1.58
N THR A 32 13.10 1.10 -2.62
CA THR A 32 13.12 2.39 -3.35
C THR A 32 12.82 2.19 -4.82
N PHE A 33 11.89 2.99 -5.35
CA PHE A 33 11.47 2.94 -6.74
C PHE A 33 11.29 4.36 -7.31
N GLY A 34 11.04 4.45 -8.62
CA GLY A 34 10.69 5.69 -9.30
C GLY A 34 9.27 5.63 -9.79
N LEU A 35 8.50 6.71 -9.60
CA LEU A 35 7.12 6.84 -10.06
C LEU A 35 7.02 8.04 -11.00
N ALA A 36 6.55 7.83 -12.22
CA ALA A 36 6.24 8.91 -13.17
C ALA A 36 4.77 9.33 -13.05
N THR A 37 4.53 10.63 -13.00
CA THR A 37 3.19 11.23 -13.10
C THR A 37 3.17 12.19 -14.29
N ASN A 38 2.28 11.95 -15.24
CA ASN A 38 2.18 12.78 -16.45
C ASN A 38 1.13 13.88 -16.27
N ARG A 39 1.35 15.02 -16.94
CA ARG A 39 0.38 16.11 -17.07
C ARG A 39 0.32 16.59 -18.53
N GLU A 40 -0.89 16.90 -18.98
CA GLU A 40 -1.15 17.62 -20.24
C GLU A 40 -1.73 18.99 -19.89
N TRP A 41 -1.34 20.04 -20.61
CA TRP A 41 -1.96 21.37 -20.51
C TRP A 41 -1.88 22.11 -21.84
N THR A 42 -2.76 23.10 -22.04
CA THR A 42 -2.65 24.03 -23.18
C THR A 42 -1.94 25.29 -22.72
N ASP A 43 -0.99 25.79 -23.51
CA ASP A 43 -0.29 27.05 -23.22
C ASP A 43 -1.07 28.30 -23.71
N SER A 44 -0.54 29.49 -23.41
CA SER A 44 -1.10 30.77 -23.84
C SER A 44 -1.08 31.01 -25.35
N SER A 45 -0.38 30.17 -26.11
CA SER A 45 -0.32 30.19 -27.58
C SER A 45 -1.33 29.22 -28.21
N GLY A 46 -2.10 28.50 -27.40
CA GLY A 46 -3.05 27.48 -27.85
C GLY A 46 -2.41 26.13 -28.18
N GLN A 47 -1.11 25.92 -27.91
CA GLN A 47 -0.45 24.64 -28.18
C GLN A 47 -0.64 23.69 -27.00
N LYS A 48 -0.83 22.40 -27.29
CA LYS A 48 -0.78 21.34 -26.28
C LYS A 48 0.67 21.12 -25.86
N GLN A 49 0.87 21.02 -24.55
CA GLN A 49 2.15 20.74 -23.90
C GLN A 49 2.01 19.51 -23.00
N GLU A 50 3.01 18.64 -23.02
CA GLU A 50 3.09 17.43 -22.19
C GLU A 50 4.26 17.54 -21.21
N GLY A 51 4.16 16.91 -20.05
CA GLY A 51 5.24 16.85 -19.08
C GLY A 51 5.12 15.66 -18.14
N ALA A 52 6.25 15.13 -17.69
CA ALA A 52 6.32 14.01 -16.76
C ALA A 52 7.21 14.36 -15.56
N GLU A 53 6.68 14.20 -14.35
CA GLU A 53 7.40 14.43 -13.10
C GLU A 53 7.82 13.11 -12.46
N PHE A 54 9.08 13.06 -12.01
CA PHE A 54 9.76 11.83 -11.58
C PHE A 54 9.99 11.79 -10.07
N HIS A 55 9.15 11.04 -9.37
CA HIS A 55 9.14 10.97 -7.92
C HIS A 55 10.00 9.81 -7.40
N ARG A 56 10.88 10.07 -6.43
CA ARG A 56 11.64 9.02 -5.72
C ARG A 56 10.82 8.53 -4.53
N ILE A 57 10.28 7.33 -4.63
CA ILE A 57 9.43 6.72 -3.61
C ILE A 57 10.26 5.79 -2.71
N VAL A 58 10.01 5.82 -1.40
CA VAL A 58 10.69 5.01 -0.39
C VAL A 58 9.66 4.36 0.56
N ALA A 59 9.62 3.04 0.58
CA ALA A 59 8.77 2.23 1.45
C ALA A 59 9.62 1.48 2.49
N TRP A 60 9.13 1.37 3.73
CA TRP A 60 9.87 0.81 4.86
C TRP A 60 9.22 -0.46 5.43
N GLY A 61 10.06 -1.33 6.01
CA GLY A 61 9.67 -2.61 6.61
C GLY A 61 8.84 -3.47 5.66
N LYS A 62 7.78 -4.07 6.22
CA LYS A 62 6.83 -4.93 5.50
C LYS A 62 6.22 -4.29 4.24
N LEU A 63 5.97 -2.97 4.24
CA LEU A 63 5.49 -2.28 3.04
C LEU A 63 6.55 -2.30 1.93
N GLY A 64 7.83 -2.13 2.28
CA GLY A 64 8.94 -2.25 1.34
C GLY A 64 9.08 -3.66 0.76
N GLU A 65 8.94 -4.69 1.59
CA GLU A 65 8.93 -6.09 1.14
C GLU A 65 7.78 -6.36 0.16
N ILE A 66 6.55 -5.99 0.53
CA ILE A 66 5.35 -6.09 -0.33
C ILE A 66 5.55 -5.33 -1.66
N CYS A 67 6.09 -4.11 -1.61
CA CYS A 67 6.42 -3.32 -2.79
C CYS A 67 7.34 -4.08 -3.76
N SER A 68 8.39 -4.73 -3.25
CA SER A 68 9.33 -5.50 -4.09
C SER A 68 8.79 -6.83 -4.62
N GLN A 69 7.83 -7.45 -3.91
CA GLN A 69 7.23 -8.72 -4.32
C GLN A 69 6.11 -8.53 -5.36
N LEU A 70 5.34 -7.44 -5.26
CA LEU A 70 4.14 -7.23 -6.09
C LEU A 70 4.32 -6.23 -7.24
N MET A 71 5.23 -5.25 -7.12
CA MET A 71 5.40 -4.20 -8.12
C MET A 71 6.55 -4.51 -9.08
N SER A 72 6.40 -4.07 -10.33
CA SER A 72 7.43 -4.17 -11.38
C SER A 72 7.32 -2.95 -12.30
N LYS A 73 8.33 -2.74 -13.14
CA LYS A 73 8.39 -1.61 -14.07
C LYS A 73 7.14 -1.53 -14.95
N GLY A 74 6.62 -0.31 -15.11
CA GLY A 74 5.43 0.01 -15.90
C GLY A 74 4.11 -0.13 -15.14
N ARG A 75 4.05 -0.89 -14.03
CA ARG A 75 2.82 -1.07 -13.25
C ARG A 75 2.25 0.25 -12.74
N LYS A 76 0.93 0.38 -12.74
CA LYS A 76 0.21 1.56 -12.23
C LYS A 76 -0.17 1.40 -10.76
N VAL A 77 0.16 2.39 -9.96
CA VAL A 77 -0.06 2.38 -8.50
C VAL A 77 -0.56 3.73 -7.99
N TYR A 78 -1.34 3.67 -6.92
CA TYR A 78 -1.57 4.76 -5.98
C TYR A 78 -0.57 4.62 -4.82
N VAL A 79 -0.03 5.74 -4.34
CA VAL A 79 0.74 5.80 -3.09
C VAL A 79 0.32 6.99 -2.25
N GLU A 80 0.27 6.79 -0.93
CA GLU A 80 0.15 7.86 0.07
C GLU A 80 1.41 7.92 0.93
N GLY A 81 1.74 9.12 1.42
CA GLY A 81 2.86 9.32 2.33
C GLY A 81 3.14 10.77 2.61
N ARG A 82 4.42 11.10 2.82
CA ARG A 82 4.91 12.44 3.14
C ARG A 82 6.16 12.81 2.35
N LEU A 83 6.39 14.10 2.11
CA LEU A 83 7.68 14.59 1.62
C LEU A 83 8.72 14.52 2.74
N GLN A 84 9.90 13.99 2.44
CA GLN A 84 11.06 14.01 3.31
C GLN A 84 12.30 14.44 2.52
N THR A 85 12.81 15.64 2.79
CA THR A 85 14.08 16.11 2.23
C THR A 85 15.21 15.82 3.21
N ARG A 86 16.29 15.20 2.73
CA ARG A 86 17.51 14.94 3.52
C ARG A 86 18.76 15.46 2.83
N ALA A 87 19.67 16.02 3.63
CA ALA A 87 21.02 16.34 3.19
C ALA A 87 21.92 15.10 3.26
N TRP A 88 22.90 15.01 2.36
CA TRP A 88 23.97 14.01 2.35
C TRP A 88 25.18 14.59 1.61
N LYS A 89 26.40 14.15 1.96
CA LYS A 89 27.62 14.59 1.26
C LYS A 89 27.94 13.67 0.09
N SER A 90 28.23 14.26 -1.06
CA SER A 90 28.78 13.55 -2.22
C SER A 90 30.18 13.04 -1.92
N GLN A 91 30.68 12.10 -2.73
CA GLN A 91 32.07 11.62 -2.66
C GLN A 91 33.08 12.78 -2.85
N ASP A 92 32.67 13.81 -3.58
CA ASP A 92 33.40 15.05 -3.87
C ASP A 92 33.36 16.07 -2.71
N GLY A 93 32.82 15.69 -1.54
CA GLY A 93 32.68 16.54 -0.35
C GLY A 93 31.54 17.56 -0.39
N ALA A 94 30.97 17.83 -1.57
CA ALA A 94 29.85 18.75 -1.76
C ALA A 94 28.55 18.29 -1.08
N ASP A 95 27.87 19.19 -0.39
CA ASP A 95 26.55 18.93 0.18
C ASP A 95 25.49 18.81 -0.93
N ARG A 96 24.72 17.73 -0.87
CA ARG A 96 23.58 17.44 -1.75
C ARG A 96 22.32 17.29 -0.91
N GLN A 97 21.19 17.73 -1.46
CA GLN A 97 19.87 17.42 -0.91
C GLN A 97 19.15 16.47 -1.86
N VAL A 98 18.31 15.60 -1.29
CA VAL A 98 17.37 14.77 -2.04
C VAL A 98 16.02 14.80 -1.35
N THR A 99 14.97 15.04 -2.13
CA THR A 99 13.58 14.99 -1.69
C THR A 99 12.99 13.65 -2.10
N GLU A 100 12.39 12.96 -1.14
CA GLU A 100 11.88 11.60 -1.28
C GLU A 100 10.44 11.55 -0.74
N VAL A 101 9.57 10.79 -1.39
CA VAL A 101 8.23 10.49 -0.85
C VAL A 101 8.36 9.24 0.01
N VAL A 102 8.22 9.39 1.33
CA VAL A 102 8.23 8.25 2.26
C VAL A 102 6.79 7.81 2.46
N ILE A 103 6.48 6.59 2.01
CA ILE A 103 5.10 6.09 1.92
C ILE A 103 4.70 5.22 3.11
N ASP A 104 3.42 5.28 3.44
CA ASP A 104 2.73 4.49 4.47
C ASP A 104 1.60 3.63 3.88
N GLU A 105 1.00 4.03 2.75
CA GLU A 105 0.02 3.23 1.99
C GLU A 105 0.38 3.11 0.50
N MET A 106 0.04 1.98 -0.11
CA MET A 106 0.16 1.72 -1.55
C MET A 106 -0.99 0.83 -2.02
N ILE A 107 -1.63 1.20 -3.14
CA ILE A 107 -2.69 0.40 -3.78
C ILE A 107 -2.30 0.14 -5.24
N LEU A 108 -2.35 -1.13 -5.64
CA LEU A 108 -2.13 -1.54 -7.04
C LEU A 108 -3.36 -1.19 -7.88
N LEU A 109 -3.16 -0.49 -9.00
CA LEU A 109 -4.26 -0.02 -9.87
C LEU A 109 -4.36 -0.79 -11.19
N ASP A 110 -3.37 -1.60 -11.54
CA ASP A 110 -3.54 -2.56 -12.65
C ASP A 110 -4.45 -3.70 -12.21
N SER A 111 -5.41 -4.07 -13.07
CA SER A 111 -6.06 -5.38 -13.00
C SER A 111 -5.01 -6.48 -12.89
N PRO A 112 -5.24 -7.54 -12.09
CA PRO A 112 -4.39 -8.72 -12.13
C PRO A 112 -4.25 -9.22 -13.57
N LYS A 113 -3.02 -9.50 -14.02
CA LYS A 113 -2.79 -10.31 -15.22
C LYS A 113 -3.19 -11.75 -14.91
N GLY A 114 -4.49 -12.01 -14.88
CA GLY A 114 -4.99 -13.35 -15.13
C GLY A 114 -4.75 -13.67 -16.60
N ASP A 115 -4.05 -14.77 -16.87
CA ASP A 115 -4.14 -15.46 -18.14
C ASP A 115 -5.61 -15.87 -18.33
N ARG A 116 -6.40 -15.02 -18.99
CA ARG A 116 -7.63 -15.45 -19.64
C ARG A 116 -7.19 -16.27 -20.85
N PRO A 117 -7.50 -17.58 -20.92
CA PRO A 117 -7.40 -18.29 -22.18
C PRO A 117 -8.30 -17.57 -23.19
N GLU A 118 -7.85 -17.47 -24.44
CA GLU A 118 -8.61 -16.86 -25.54
C GLU A 118 -9.74 -17.81 -25.98
N GLY A 119 -10.72 -17.98 -25.09
CA GLY A 119 -11.89 -18.85 -25.26
C GLY A 119 -13.16 -18.04 -25.18
N GLY A 120 -13.55 -17.43 -26.31
CA GLY A 120 -14.80 -16.69 -26.41
C GLY A 120 -16.00 -17.62 -26.30
N TYR A 121 -16.87 -17.36 -25.32
CA TYR A 121 -18.22 -17.93 -25.26
C TYR A 121 -19.24 -16.80 -25.53
N GLU A 122 -19.82 -16.79 -26.74
CA GLU A 122 -20.92 -15.90 -27.05
C GLU A 122 -22.13 -16.27 -26.20
N THR A 123 -22.44 -15.45 -25.21
CA THR A 123 -23.62 -15.63 -24.37
C THR A 123 -24.82 -14.99 -25.07
N HIS A 124 -25.46 -15.76 -25.95
CA HIS A 124 -26.71 -15.36 -26.60
C HIS A 124 -27.83 -15.17 -25.56
N TYR A 125 -28.06 -13.94 -25.14
CA TYR A 125 -29.25 -13.58 -24.37
C TYR A 125 -30.47 -13.58 -25.28
N SER A 126 -31.22 -14.69 -25.29
CA SER A 126 -32.56 -14.75 -25.87
C SER A 126 -33.54 -14.04 -24.94
N SER A 127 -33.92 -12.82 -25.28
CA SER A 127 -34.75 -11.96 -24.45
C SER A 127 -36.25 -12.23 -24.63
N ASP A 128 -36.76 -13.35 -24.10
CA ASP A 128 -38.20 -13.61 -24.09
C ASP A 128 -38.65 -14.54 -22.94
N GLU A 129 -38.68 -14.00 -21.71
CA GLU A 129 -39.66 -14.45 -20.70
C GLU A 129 -39.99 -13.30 -19.74
N ALA A 130 -41.27 -12.95 -19.62
CA ALA A 130 -41.73 -11.80 -18.84
C ALA A 130 -42.11 -12.20 -17.41
N VAL A 131 -41.27 -11.85 -16.44
CA VAL A 131 -41.54 -12.11 -15.01
C VAL A 131 -42.43 -11.00 -14.42
N SER A 132 -43.67 -11.34 -14.06
CA SER A 132 -44.62 -10.42 -13.41
C SER A 132 -44.12 -9.93 -12.04
N PRO A 133 -44.43 -8.68 -11.64
CA PRO A 133 -43.99 -8.12 -10.37
C PRO A 133 -44.69 -8.80 -9.18
N ILE A 134 -43.90 -9.23 -8.19
CA ILE A 134 -44.42 -9.69 -6.90
C ILE A 134 -44.72 -8.48 -6.03
N ALA A 135 -45.96 -8.33 -5.60
CA ALA A 135 -46.37 -7.31 -4.64
C ALA A 135 -47.05 -7.97 -3.44
N ASP A 136 -46.31 -8.08 -2.33
CA ASP A 136 -46.87 -7.77 -1.02
C ASP A 136 -45.76 -7.52 0.01
N VAL A 137 -46.02 -6.63 0.98
CA VAL A 137 -45.10 -6.30 2.08
C VAL A 137 -45.89 -6.00 3.36
N THR A 138 -46.08 -7.02 4.19
CA THR A 138 -46.69 -6.88 5.53
C THR A 138 -45.84 -7.56 6.60
N ALA A 139 -45.49 -6.78 7.62
CA ALA A 139 -44.57 -7.10 8.70
C ALA A 139 -44.88 -8.35 9.52
N ALA A 140 -43.81 -8.98 10.00
CA ALA A 140 -43.69 -9.41 11.39
C ALA A 140 -42.23 -9.25 11.84
N GLU A 141 -42.00 -8.67 13.01
CA GLU A 141 -40.72 -8.78 13.73
C GLU A 141 -40.70 -10.10 14.49
N GLU A 142 -39.55 -10.79 14.56
CA GLU A 142 -39.11 -11.43 15.81
C GLU A 142 -37.59 -11.30 15.96
N VAL A 143 -37.15 -11.07 17.19
CA VAL A 143 -35.73 -10.90 17.56
C VAL A 143 -35.30 -12.10 18.39
N PHE A 144 -34.28 -12.84 17.95
CA PHE A 144 -33.81 -14.03 18.67
C PHE A 144 -32.28 -14.11 18.85
N ASN A 145 -31.85 -13.94 20.10
CA ASN A 145 -30.52 -14.21 20.69
C ASN A 145 -30.64 -13.91 22.21
N PRO A 146 -29.86 -14.46 23.17
CA PRO A 146 -28.77 -15.45 23.11
C PRO A 146 -29.20 -16.77 23.85
N GLU A 147 -28.43 -17.66 24.49
CA GLU A 147 -27.06 -17.71 25.04
C GLU A 147 -26.43 -19.13 24.96
N LYS A 148 -25.09 -19.16 25.05
CA LYS A 148 -24.18 -20.16 25.69
C LYS A 148 -24.38 -21.67 25.45
N GLU A 149 -23.25 -22.31 25.17
CA GLU A 149 -22.82 -23.48 25.96
C GLU A 149 -21.29 -23.41 26.22
N GLU A 150 -20.83 -23.81 27.41
CA GLU A 150 -19.40 -24.01 27.74
C GLU A 150 -19.17 -25.51 27.95
N ASP A 151 -18.01 -26.05 27.53
CA ASP A 151 -17.35 -27.12 28.30
C ASP A 151 -15.81 -27.07 28.16
N LYS A 152 -15.12 -27.79 29.05
CA LYS A 152 -13.68 -27.66 29.36
C LYS A 152 -12.98 -29.02 29.37
N THR A 153 -11.73 -29.06 28.92
CA THR A 153 -10.68 -30.00 29.38
C THR A 153 -9.34 -29.45 28.88
N GLU A 154 -8.43 -28.97 29.74
CA GLU A 154 -7.44 -29.75 30.53
C GLU A 154 -6.46 -30.60 29.67
N LYS A 155 -5.15 -30.70 29.95
CA LYS A 155 -4.21 -29.96 30.84
C LYS A 155 -2.79 -30.53 30.63
N LYS A 156 -1.77 -29.67 30.41
CA LYS A 156 -0.32 -29.85 30.78
C LYS A 156 0.45 -28.59 30.33
N SER A 157 1.10 -27.81 31.18
CA SER A 157 2.15 -28.09 32.19
C SER A 157 3.56 -28.24 31.61
N LYS A 158 4.34 -27.14 31.65
CA LYS A 158 5.75 -27.14 32.04
C LYS A 158 6.00 -25.93 32.96
N LYS A 159 6.96 -26.04 33.89
CA LYS A 159 7.34 -25.04 34.89
C LYS A 159 8.87 -25.05 35.03
N GLU A 160 9.49 -23.90 34.78
CA GLU A 160 10.91 -23.54 34.94
C GLU A 160 10.97 -22.03 34.58
N GLU A 161 11.75 -21.15 35.21
CA GLU A 161 12.26 -21.07 36.59
C GLU A 161 12.51 -19.57 36.89
N VAL A 162 12.65 -19.16 38.15
CA VAL A 162 12.88 -17.74 38.51
C VAL A 162 14.25 -17.61 39.18
N VAL A 163 15.09 -16.73 38.62
CA VAL A 163 16.21 -16.11 39.32
C VAL A 163 16.19 -14.63 38.97
N GLU A 164 15.96 -13.78 39.97
CA GLU A 164 16.39 -12.38 39.93
C GLU A 164 17.87 -12.35 40.30
N GLU A 165 18.69 -11.63 39.55
CA GLU A 165 19.91 -11.05 40.11
C GLU A 165 20.10 -9.65 39.54
N SER A 166 20.15 -8.68 40.44
CA SER A 166 20.37 -7.27 40.15
C SER A 166 21.86 -6.96 40.19
N ASP A 167 22.37 -6.18 39.24
CA ASP A 167 23.50 -5.32 39.53
C ASP A 167 23.48 -4.04 38.69
N GLU A 168 23.13 -2.94 39.36
CA GLU A 168 23.30 -1.56 38.93
C GLU A 168 24.51 -0.99 39.66
N ILE A 169 25.62 -0.68 38.98
CA ILE A 169 26.62 0.33 39.40
C ILE A 169 27.31 0.89 38.13
N PRO A 170 27.56 2.23 38.03
CA PRO A 170 28.07 2.87 36.81
C PRO A 170 29.58 3.18 36.83
N PHE A 171 30.12 3.58 35.67
CA PHE A 171 31.04 4.72 35.52
C PHE A 171 31.05 5.25 34.08
#